data_AF-A0A0C3GT61-F1
#
_entry.id   AF-A0A0C3GT61-F1
#
_cell.length_a   1.000
_cell.length_b   1.000
_cell.length_c   1.000
_cell.angle_alpha   90.00
_cell.angle_beta   90.00
_cell.angle_gamma   90.00
#
_symmetry.space_group_name_H-M   'P 1'
#
loop_
_entity.id
_entity.type
_entity.pdbx_description
1 polymer ?
#
loop_
_entity_poly.entity_id
_entity_poly.type
_entity_poly.pdbx_seq_one_letter_code
_entity_poly.pdbx_strand_id
1 'polypeptide(L)'
;MLAEDHPDQLASQHALAIAYKANGQIKEAVALLEQVVKIGQMTLAEDHPDQLASQHALAMAYKANGQVKEAVALLEQVVKIRQMTLAEDHPDRLASQHELAMAYKANGQIKEAVALLEQVVKLKRLRFHQDHPSRVVSEKALFYFSQ
;
A
#
# COMPACT_ATOMS: atom_id res chain seq x y z
N MET A 1 30.15 -0.73 -14.18
CA MET A 1 29.12 -0.15 -13.29
C MET A 1 27.88 0.00 -14.14
N LEU A 2 27.03 -1.03 -14.17
CA LEU A 2 25.78 -0.99 -14.92
C LEU A 2 24.73 -0.42 -13.97
N ALA A 3 24.02 0.62 -14.41
CA ALA A 3 22.95 1.23 -13.66
C ALA A 3 21.84 0.19 -13.43
N GLU A 4 21.64 -0.23 -12.19
CA GLU A 4 20.53 -1.07 -11.72
C GLU A 4 19.22 -0.25 -11.61
N ASP A 5 18.95 0.61 -12.59
CA ASP A 5 17.76 1.46 -12.67
C ASP A 5 16.91 1.05 -13.88
N HIS A 6 16.35 -0.16 -13.79
CA HIS A 6 15.38 -0.62 -14.78
C HIS A 6 14.01 -0.84 -14.11
N PRO A 7 13.02 0.04 -14.40
CA PRO A 7 11.62 -0.15 -14.01
C PRO A 7 11.08 -1.55 -14.37
N ASP A 8 11.62 -2.14 -15.43
CA ASP A 8 11.31 -3.52 -15.86
C ASP A 8 11.69 -4.58 -14.82
N GLN A 9 12.72 -4.33 -14.01
CA GLN A 9 13.14 -5.22 -12.93
C GLN A 9 12.15 -5.19 -11.76
N LEU A 10 11.64 -4.02 -11.40
CA LEU A 10 10.67 -3.85 -10.31
C LEU A 10 9.29 -4.41 -10.70
N ALA A 11 8.86 -4.18 -11.94
CA ALA A 11 7.63 -4.79 -12.48
C ALA A 11 7.73 -6.34 -12.50
N SER A 12 8.89 -6.87 -12.91
CA SER A 12 9.16 -8.31 -12.90
C SER A 12 9.19 -8.89 -11.49
N GLN A 13 9.72 -8.15 -10.51
CA GLN A 13 9.75 -8.58 -9.10
C GLN A 13 8.37 -8.53 -8.45
N HIS A 14 7.52 -7.55 -8.82
CA HIS A 14 6.12 -7.52 -8.39
C HIS A 14 5.35 -8.73 -8.95
N ALA A 15 5.52 -9.03 -10.24
CA ALA A 15 4.93 -10.21 -10.87
C ALA A 15 5.43 -11.51 -10.23
N LEU A 16 6.72 -11.59 -9.89
CA LEU A 16 7.31 -12.73 -9.20
C LEU A 16 6.76 -12.89 -7.78
N ALA A 17 6.56 -11.81 -7.03
CA ALA A 17 5.94 -11.87 -5.71
C ALA A 17 4.48 -12.36 -5.77
N ILE A 18 3.72 -11.93 -6.79
CA ILE A 18 2.37 -12.46 -7.06
C ILE A 18 2.43 -13.96 -7.36
N ALA A 19 3.38 -14.40 -8.19
CA ALA A 19 3.54 -15.81 -8.53
C ALA A 19 3.92 -16.67 -7.31
N TYR A 20 4.86 -16.22 -6.47
CA TYR A 20 5.21 -16.90 -5.23
C TYR A 20 4.02 -16.99 -4.28
N LYS A 21 3.25 -15.91 -4.12
CA LYS A 21 2.02 -15.93 -3.32
C LYS A 21 1.00 -16.92 -3.87
N ALA A 22 0.80 -16.96 -5.19
CA ALA A 22 -0.12 -17.89 -5.85
C ALA A 22 0.30 -19.37 -5.67
N ASN A 23 1.61 -19.63 -5.57
CA ASN A 23 2.17 -20.95 -5.33
C ASN A 23 2.30 -21.31 -3.84
N GLY A 24 1.80 -20.48 -2.92
CA GLY A 24 1.87 -20.71 -1.47
C GLY A 24 3.24 -20.42 -0.83
N GLN A 25 4.20 -19.91 -1.60
CA GLN A 25 5.57 -19.59 -1.17
C GLN A 25 5.63 -18.16 -0.60
N ILE A 26 4.83 -17.90 0.44
CA ILE A 26 4.62 -16.56 0.96
C ILE A 26 5.91 -16.00 1.61
N LYS A 27 6.71 -16.84 2.27
CA LYS A 27 7.96 -16.40 2.93
C LYS A 27 9.02 -15.99 1.92
N GLU A 28 9.10 -16.70 0.81
CA GLU A 28 10.00 -16.39 -0.31
C GLU A 28 9.60 -15.08 -0.98
N ALA A 29 8.29 -14.84 -1.15
CA ALA A 29 7.78 -13.56 -1.64
C ALA A 29 8.17 -12.39 -0.72
N VAL A 30 8.05 -12.57 0.59
CA VAL A 30 8.48 -11.56 1.59
C VAL A 30 9.98 -11.30 1.47
N ALA A 31 10.82 -12.34 1.51
CA ALA A 31 12.26 -12.19 1.47
C ALA A 31 12.75 -11.51 0.18
N LEU A 32 12.13 -11.83 -0.96
CA LEU A 32 12.42 -11.16 -2.24
C LEU A 32 12.07 -9.67 -2.13
N LEU A 33 10.85 -9.33 -1.72
CA LEU A 33 10.39 -7.95 -1.66
C LEU A 33 11.15 -7.09 -0.62
N GLU A 34 11.62 -7.69 0.47
CA GLU A 34 12.53 -7.01 1.40
C GLU A 34 13.84 -6.59 0.73
N GLN A 35 14.42 -7.46 -0.11
CA GLN A 35 15.61 -7.12 -0.89
C GLN A 35 15.32 -6.01 -1.90
N VAL A 36 14.18 -6.06 -2.57
CA VAL A 36 13.76 -5.02 -3.53
C VAL A 36 13.65 -3.66 -2.87
N VAL A 37 12.91 -3.58 -1.75
CA VAL A 37 12.74 -2.33 -1.00
C VAL A 37 14.08 -1.81 -0.49
N LYS A 38 14.99 -2.69 -0.07
CA LYS A 38 16.33 -2.31 0.40
C LYS A 38 17.20 -1.74 -0.72
N ILE A 39 17.18 -2.35 -1.91
CA ILE A 39 17.91 -1.84 -3.08
C ILE A 39 17.34 -0.48 -3.49
N GLY A 40 16.02 -0.37 -3.59
CA GLY A 40 15.36 0.89 -3.93
C GLY A 40 15.63 2.01 -2.91
N GLN A 41 15.77 1.71 -1.61
CA GLN A 41 16.22 2.70 -0.62
C GLN A 41 17.65 3.23 -0.87
N MET A 42 18.50 2.47 -1.55
CA MET A 42 19.87 2.87 -1.86
C MET A 42 20.00 3.58 -3.21
N THR A 43 19.08 3.30 -4.15
CA THR A 43 19.16 3.80 -5.54
C THR A 43 18.14 4.89 -5.86
N LEU A 44 16.98 4.88 -5.21
CA LEU A 44 15.86 5.77 -5.51
C LEU A 44 15.59 6.75 -4.36
N ALA A 45 15.01 7.91 -4.70
CA ALA A 45 14.47 8.83 -3.70
C ALA A 45 13.31 8.17 -2.93
N GLU A 46 13.09 8.58 -1.68
CA GLU A 46 12.07 7.97 -0.82
C GLU A 46 10.64 8.14 -1.37
N ASP A 47 10.38 9.22 -2.11
CA ASP A 47 9.12 9.52 -2.78
C ASP A 47 9.02 8.99 -4.20
N HIS A 48 10.04 8.26 -4.68
CA HIS A 48 10.03 7.68 -6.02
C HIS A 48 8.86 6.70 -6.16
N PRO A 49 8.04 6.80 -7.23
CA PRO A 49 6.86 5.96 -7.40
C PRO A 49 7.14 4.46 -7.28
N ASP A 50 8.25 4.00 -7.87
CA ASP A 50 8.63 2.59 -7.86
C ASP A 50 9.07 2.09 -6.48
N GLN A 51 9.68 2.96 -5.67
CA GLN A 51 10.02 2.64 -4.28
C GLN A 51 8.76 2.48 -3.45
N LEU A 52 7.81 3.41 -3.58
CA LEU A 52 6.51 3.35 -2.90
C LEU A 52 5.68 2.14 -3.34
N ALA A 53 5.74 1.77 -4.63
CA ALA A 53 5.08 0.58 -5.16
C ALA A 53 5.68 -0.71 -4.57
N SER A 54 7.00 -0.79 -4.46
CA SER A 54 7.72 -1.93 -3.86
C SER A 54 7.39 -2.08 -2.38
N GLN A 55 7.36 -0.97 -1.63
CA GLN A 55 6.93 -0.97 -0.22
C GLN A 55 5.48 -1.40 -0.06
N HIS A 56 4.58 -0.96 -0.95
CA HIS A 56 3.19 -1.41 -0.93
C HIS A 56 3.07 -2.92 -1.17
N ALA A 57 3.81 -3.46 -2.14
CA ALA A 57 3.84 -4.89 -2.42
C ALA A 57 4.37 -5.70 -1.22
N LEU A 58 5.44 -5.23 -0.58
CA LEU A 58 5.99 -5.84 0.63
C LEU A 58 4.97 -5.85 1.78
N ALA A 59 4.24 -4.75 1.98
CA ALA A 59 3.18 -4.70 3.00
C ALA A 59 2.08 -5.73 2.73
N MET A 60 1.70 -5.95 1.47
CA MET A 60 0.73 -6.98 1.10
C MET A 60 1.27 -8.40 1.34
N ALA A 61 2.56 -8.64 1.07
CA ALA A 61 3.21 -9.92 1.36
C ALA A 61 3.29 -10.19 2.86
N TYR A 62 3.68 -9.20 3.66
CA TYR A 62 3.66 -9.28 5.12
C TYR A 62 2.27 -9.62 5.66
N LYS A 63 1.22 -8.95 5.16
CA LYS A 63 -0.17 -9.23 5.56
C LYS A 63 -0.57 -10.67 5.23
N ALA A 64 -0.17 -11.19 4.07
CA ALA A 64 -0.41 -12.57 3.67
C ALA A 64 0.37 -13.59 4.53
N ASN A 65 1.55 -13.20 5.04
CA ASN A 65 2.37 -14.01 5.93
C ASN A 65 1.96 -13.92 7.42
N GLY A 66 0.92 -13.14 7.74
CA GLY A 66 0.49 -12.87 9.13
C GLY A 66 1.33 -11.83 9.88
N GLN A 67 2.29 -11.19 9.20
CA GLN A 67 3.14 -10.10 9.72
C GLN A 67 2.41 -8.76 9.65
N VAL A 68 1.25 -8.67 10.32
CA VAL A 68 0.35 -7.53 10.18
C VAL A 68 0.96 -6.23 10.72
N LYS A 69 1.76 -6.30 11.78
CA LYS A 69 2.40 -5.11 12.37
C LYS A 69 3.43 -4.49 11.43
N GLU A 70 4.20 -5.33 10.76
CA GLU A 70 5.20 -4.93 9.76
C GLU A 70 4.51 -4.31 8.53
N ALA A 71 3.38 -4.88 8.10
CA ALA A 71 2.57 -4.30 7.04
C ALA A 71 2.02 -2.90 7.41
N VAL A 72 1.54 -2.73 8.64
CA VAL A 72 1.06 -1.42 9.14
C VAL A 72 2.19 -0.40 9.14
N ALA A 73 3.33 -0.72 9.75
CA ALA A 73 4.46 0.22 9.85
C ALA A 73 4.95 0.69 8.47
N LEU A 74 5.00 -0.22 7.49
CA LEU A 74 5.42 0.10 6.14
C LEU A 74 4.39 0.98 5.41
N LEU A 75 3.09 0.71 5.57
CA LEU A 75 2.03 1.52 5.00
C LEU A 75 1.93 2.92 5.65
N GLU A 76 2.21 3.04 6.95
CA GLU A 76 2.32 4.33 7.62
C GLU A 76 3.42 5.20 7.00
N GLN A 77 4.59 4.61 6.70
CA GLN A 77 5.67 5.31 6.01
C GLN A 77 5.23 5.78 4.62
N VAL A 78 4.65 4.89 3.80
CA VAL A 78 4.16 5.23 2.46
C VAL A 78 3.12 6.35 2.50
N VAL A 79 2.16 6.28 3.42
CA VAL A 79 1.14 7.32 3.59
C VAL A 79 1.79 8.64 3.99
N LYS A 80 2.75 8.65 4.92
CA LYS A 80 3.44 9.86 5.35
C LYS A 80 4.19 10.53 4.20
N ILE A 81 4.90 9.76 3.38
CA ILE A 81 5.61 10.29 2.21
C ILE A 81 4.61 10.90 1.21
N ARG A 82 3.55 10.16 0.85
CA ARG A 82 2.50 10.65 -0.06
C ARG A 82 1.75 11.85 0.49
N GLN A 83 1.65 12.01 1.82
CA GLN A 83 1.08 13.21 2.43
C GLN A 83 1.94 14.46 2.22
N MET A 84 3.26 14.29 2.15
CA MET A 84 4.22 15.39 1.94
C MET A 84 4.39 15.73 0.46
N THR A 85 4.22 14.76 -0.45
CA THR A 85 4.52 14.94 -1.88
C THR A 85 3.28 15.12 -2.77
N LEU A 86 2.10 14.66 -2.33
CA LEU A 86 0.87 14.69 -3.13
C LEU A 86 -0.25 15.49 -2.43
N ALA A 87 -1.06 16.17 -3.24
CA ALA A 87 -2.29 16.84 -2.80
C ALA A 87 -3.22 15.85 -2.08
N GLU A 88 -4.04 16.35 -1.14
CA GLU A 88 -4.88 15.52 -0.26
C GLU A 88 -5.85 14.59 -1.01
N ASP A 89 -6.29 15.03 -2.18
CA ASP A 89 -7.24 14.35 -3.05
C ASP A 89 -6.58 13.55 -4.18
N HIS A 90 -5.25 13.48 -4.21
CA HIS A 90 -4.54 12.71 -5.22
C HIS A 90 -4.92 11.22 -5.13
N PRO A 91 -5.23 10.54 -6.26
CA PRO A 91 -5.69 9.15 -6.25
C PRO A 91 -4.75 8.19 -5.49
N ASP A 92 -3.44 8.33 -5.69
CA ASP A 92 -2.45 7.49 -5.03
C ASP A 92 -2.36 7.71 -3.52
N ARG A 93 -2.52 8.95 -3.04
CA ARG A 93 -2.57 9.24 -1.61
C ARG A 93 -3.80 8.59 -0.98
N LEU A 94 -4.97 8.75 -1.61
CA LEU A 94 -6.22 8.16 -1.16
C LEU A 94 -6.19 6.63 -1.19
N ALA A 95 -5.53 6.03 -2.17
CA ALA A 95 -5.35 4.58 -2.27
C ALA A 95 -4.48 4.04 -1.11
N SER A 96 -3.34 4.68 -0.83
CA SER A 96 -2.49 4.25 0.30
C SER A 96 -3.17 4.41 1.65
N GLN A 97 -3.94 5.49 1.86
CA GLN A 97 -4.71 5.69 3.09
C GLN A 97 -5.81 4.61 3.25
N HIS A 98 -6.47 4.22 2.15
CA HIS A 98 -7.42 3.11 2.18
C HIS A 98 -6.74 1.79 2.60
N GLU A 99 -5.58 1.48 2.02
CA GLU A 99 -4.84 0.25 2.34
C GLU A 99 -4.30 0.24 3.77
N LEU A 100 -3.83 1.39 4.27
CA LEU A 100 -3.44 1.54 5.68
C LEU A 100 -4.63 1.29 6.62
N ALA A 101 -5.82 1.79 6.29
CA ALA A 101 -7.02 1.51 7.09
C ALA A 101 -7.39 0.02 7.10
N MET A 102 -7.25 -0.67 5.95
CA MET A 102 -7.42 -2.12 5.88
C MET A 102 -6.40 -2.87 6.75
N ALA A 103 -5.14 -2.41 6.79
CA ALA A 103 -4.09 -2.97 7.63
C ALA A 103 -4.34 -2.72 9.12
N TYR A 104 -4.75 -1.50 9.51
CA TYR A 104 -5.16 -1.19 10.87
C TYR A 104 -6.29 -2.09 11.36
N LYS A 105 -7.32 -2.32 10.53
CA LYS A 105 -8.38 -3.27 10.86
C LYS A 105 -7.84 -4.67 11.11
N ALA A 106 -6.97 -5.17 10.23
CA ALA A 106 -6.35 -6.48 10.40
C ALA A 106 -5.51 -6.56 11.69
N ASN A 107 -4.95 -5.44 12.15
CA ASN A 107 -4.19 -5.35 13.40
C ASN A 107 -5.06 -5.09 14.65
N GLY A 108 -6.40 -5.01 14.50
CA GLY A 108 -7.32 -4.69 15.59
C GLY A 108 -7.42 -3.20 15.95
N GLN A 109 -6.76 -2.32 15.21
CA GLN A 109 -6.77 -0.86 15.37
C GLN A 109 -8.02 -0.26 14.68
N ILE A 110 -9.21 -0.66 15.15
CA ILE A 110 -10.48 -0.34 14.48
C ILE A 110 -10.75 1.17 14.46
N LYS A 111 -10.42 1.89 15.53
CA LYS A 111 -10.67 3.34 15.64
C LYS A 111 -9.85 4.12 14.60
N GLU A 112 -8.59 3.77 14.46
CA GLU A 112 -7.65 4.36 13.50
C GLU A 112 -8.08 4.04 12.06
N ALA A 113 -8.53 2.81 11.81
CA ALA A 113 -9.05 2.39 10.52
C ALA A 113 -10.30 3.19 10.10
N VAL A 114 -11.27 3.35 11.01
CA VAL A 114 -12.50 4.12 10.75
C VAL A 114 -12.17 5.58 10.49
N ALA A 115 -11.39 6.23 11.37
CA ALA A 115 -11.05 7.65 11.23
C ALA A 115 -10.36 7.95 9.89
N LEU A 116 -9.45 7.08 9.46
CA LEU A 116 -8.75 7.24 8.19
C LEU A 116 -9.69 7.04 6.99
N LEU A 117 -10.59 6.05 7.03
CA LEU A 117 -11.58 5.83 5.97
C LEU A 117 -12.62 6.94 5.87
N GLU A 118 -13.04 7.54 6.98
CA GLU A 118 -13.94 8.70 6.98
C GLU A 118 -13.34 9.87 6.18
N GLN A 119 -12.05 10.17 6.39
CA GLN A 119 -11.34 11.19 5.63
C GLN A 119 -11.28 10.84 4.13
N VAL A 120 -10.91 9.59 3.79
CA VAL A 120 -10.81 9.13 2.40
C VAL A 120 -12.18 9.21 1.70
N VAL A 121 -13.25 8.73 2.34
CA VAL A 121 -14.60 8.76 1.77
C VAL A 121 -15.08 10.20 1.58
N LYS A 122 -14.84 11.09 2.55
CA LYS A 122 -15.19 12.51 2.44
C LYS A 122 -14.57 13.15 1.18
N LEU A 123 -13.28 12.92 0.95
CA LEU A 123 -12.58 13.46 -0.22
C LEU A 123 -13.05 12.82 -1.52
N LYS A 124 -13.25 11.49 -1.55
CA LYS A 124 -13.75 10.79 -2.74
C LYS A 124 -15.16 11.23 -3.13
N ARG A 125 -16.02 11.58 -2.17
CA ARG A 125 -17.36 12.15 -2.46
C ARG A 125 -17.30 13.51 -3.15
N LEU A 126 -16.29 14.32 -2.86
CA LEU A 126 -16.09 15.63 -3.48
C LEU A 126 -15.51 15.54 -4.89
N ARG A 127 -14.69 14.50 -5.17
CA ARG A 127 -13.95 14.38 -6.43
C ARG A 127 -14.55 13.42 -7.45
N PHE A 128 -15.25 12.38 -7.00
CA PHE A 128 -15.72 11.32 -7.88
C PHE A 128 -17.24 11.21 -7.87
N HIS A 129 -17.81 10.89 -9.05
CA HIS A 129 -19.21 10.51 -9.18
C HIS A 129 -19.54 9.32 -8.26
N GLN A 130 -20.79 9.19 -7.85
CA GLN A 130 -21.23 8.17 -6.88
C GLN A 130 -20.91 6.73 -7.31
N ASP A 131 -20.92 6.47 -8.62
CA ASP A 131 -20.67 5.15 -9.20
C ASP A 131 -19.19 4.85 -9.45
N HIS A 132 -18.29 5.79 -9.12
CA HIS A 132 -16.87 5.60 -9.36
C HIS A 132 -16.34 4.43 -8.50
N PRO A 133 -15.70 3.39 -9.09
CA PRO A 133 -15.34 2.17 -8.37
C PRO A 133 -14.53 2.41 -7.09
N SER A 134 -13.53 3.30 -7.14
CA SER A 134 -12.68 3.62 -6.00
C SER A 134 -13.45 4.29 -4.84
N ARG A 135 -14.53 5.03 -5.13
CA ARG A 135 -15.40 5.64 -4.11
C ARG A 135 -16.26 4.58 -3.45
N VAL A 136 -16.93 3.76 -4.26
CA VAL A 136 -17.81 2.67 -3.79
C VAL A 136 -17.05 1.70 -2.88
N VAL A 137 -15.81 1.34 -3.22
CA VAL A 137 -14.97 0.44 -2.41
C VAL A 137 -14.69 1.06 -1.02
N SER A 138 -14.31 2.33 -0.95
CA SER A 138 -14.01 2.97 0.33
C SER A 138 -15.27 3.21 1.18
N GLU A 139 -16.41 3.52 0.57
CA GLU A 139 -17.69 3.68 1.27
C GLU A 139 -18.17 2.35 1.87
N LYS A 140 -18.06 1.26 1.10
CA LYS A 140 -18.36 -0.09 1.61
C LYS A 140 -17.44 -0.46 2.76
N ALA A 141 -16.13 -0.23 2.63
CA ALA A 141 -15.18 -0.53 3.70
C ALA A 141 -15.52 0.24 4.99
N LEU A 142 -15.82 1.54 4.90
CA LEU A 142 -16.22 2.34 6.04
C LEU A 142 -17.49 1.76 6.70
N PHE A 143 -18.52 1.44 5.91
CA PHE A 143 -19.73 0.83 6.42
C PHE A 143 -19.45 -0.48 7.17
N TYR A 144 -18.60 -1.36 6.63
CA TYR A 144 -18.25 -2.61 7.32
C TYR A 144 -17.44 -2.42 8.60
N PHE A 145 -16.70 -1.31 8.74
CA PHE A 145 -15.82 -1.08 9.88
C PHE A 145 -16.57 -0.43 11.05
N SER A 146 -17.71 0.19 10.78
CA SER A 146 -18.54 0.91 11.76
C SER A 146 -19.68 0.07 12.35
N GLN A 147 -19.73 -1.24 12.06
CA GLN A 147 -20.76 -2.19 12.54
C GLN A 147 -20.29 -2.98 13.78
#